data_AF-A0A3M1WEA7-F1
#
_entry.id   AF-A0A3M1WEA7-F1
#
_cell.length_a   1.000
_cell.length_b   1.000
_cell.length_c   1.000
_cell.angle_alpha   90.00
_cell.angle_beta   90.00
_cell.angle_gamma   90.00
#
_symmetry.space_group_name_H-M   'P 1'
#
loop_
_entity.id
_entity.type
_entity.pdbx_description
1 polymer ?
#
loop_
_entity_poly.entity_id
_entity_poly.type
_entity_poly.pdbx_seq_one_letter_code
_entity_poly.pdbx_strand_id
1 'polypeptide(L)' 'MPSFDIVSETDIQEMSNAVNQVIKEISTRYDFKGSRASIELGKDGITVIGDDINKLNTVTEILRAKLVRRNLDPSCL' A
#
# COMPACT_ATOMS: atom_id res chain seq x y z
N MET A 1 38.29 -1.88 4.60
CA MET A 1 37.40 -2.91 4.04
C MET A 1 36.04 -2.25 3.90
N PRO A 2 35.57 -1.94 2.68
CA PRO A 2 34.30 -1.24 2.53
C PRO A 2 33.16 -2.23 2.80
N SER A 3 32.48 -2.06 3.92
CA SER A 3 31.15 -2.65 4.16
C SER A 3 30.11 -1.70 3.57
N PHE A 4 29.11 -2.27 2.90
CA PHE A 4 27.93 -1.52 2.46
C PHE A 4 26.74 -2.15 3.17
N ASP A 5 26.01 -1.35 3.93
CA ASP A 5 24.74 -1.76 4.50
C ASP A 5 23.68 -1.74 3.41
N ILE A 6 23.02 -2.88 3.18
CA ILE A 6 21.78 -2.93 2.40
C ILE A 6 20.68 -2.44 3.35
N VAL A 7 20.54 -1.13 3.44
CA VAL A 7 19.43 -0.51 4.17
C VAL A 7 18.25 -0.45 3.21
N SER A 8 17.15 -1.10 3.56
CA SER A 8 15.88 -0.90 2.85
C SER A 8 15.31 0.46 3.29
N GLU A 9 15.92 1.56 2.83
CA GLU A 9 15.34 2.89 2.93
C GLU A 9 14.11 2.92 2.04
N THR A 10 12.99 2.45 2.58
CA THR A 10 11.69 2.58 1.93
C THR A 10 11.35 4.05 1.96
N ASP A 11 11.39 4.70 0.79
CA ASP A 11 11.07 6.11 0.67
C ASP A 11 9.63 6.35 1.15
N ILE A 12 9.50 7.01 2.30
CA ILE A 12 8.23 7.28 2.97
C ILE A 12 7.32 8.14 2.08
N GLN A 13 7.90 9.03 1.25
CA GLN A 13 7.13 9.79 0.27
C GLN A 13 6.59 8.88 -0.82
N GLU A 14 7.41 7.98 -1.37
CA GLU A 14 6.94 7.02 -2.38
C GLU A 14 5.89 6.05 -1.82
N MET A 15 6.03 5.65 -0.56
CA MET A 15 5.07 4.81 0.14
C MET A 15 3.74 5.53 0.38
N SER A 16 3.80 6.80 0.83
CA SER A 16 2.63 7.68 0.92
C SER A 16 1.96 7.89 -0.44
N ASN A 17 2.75 8.09 -1.49
CA ASN A 17 2.24 8.24 -2.85
C ASN A 17 1.57 6.95 -3.35
N ALA A 18 2.14 5.77 -3.05
CA ALA A 18 1.56 4.48 -3.37
C ALA A 18 0.19 4.31 -2.67
N VAL A 19 0.14 4.54 -1.36
CA VAL A 19 -1.09 4.45 -0.55
C VAL A 19 -2.16 5.40 -1.08
N ASN A 20 -1.84 6.67 -1.33
CA ASN A 20 -2.76 7.64 -1.90
C ASN A 20 -3.30 7.21 -3.28
N GLN A 21 -2.49 6.52 -4.07
CA GLN A 21 -2.91 5.97 -5.36
C GLN A 21 -3.92 4.83 -5.17
N VAL A 22 -3.69 3.95 -4.19
CA VAL A 22 -4.63 2.89 -3.82
C VAL A 22 -5.96 3.50 -3.37
N ILE A 23 -5.95 4.55 -2.53
CA ILE A 23 -7.16 5.26 -2.06
C ILE A 23 -7.98 5.79 -3.25
N LYS A 24 -7.32 6.42 -4.23
CA LYS A 24 -8.02 6.89 -5.44
C LYS A 24 -8.62 5.73 -6.22
N GLU A 25 -7.91 4.62 -6.35
CA GLU A 25 -8.37 3.46 -7.12
C GLU A 25 -9.58 2.78 -6.49
N ILE A 26 -9.54 2.51 -5.18
CA ILE A 26 -10.70 1.98 -4.43
C ILE A 26 -11.87 2.96 -4.44
N SER A 27 -11.61 4.28 -4.36
CA SER A 27 -12.68 5.29 -4.45
C SER A 27 -13.36 5.30 -5.82
N THR A 28 -12.65 4.93 -6.90
CA THR A 28 -13.20 4.87 -8.26
C THR A 28 -13.86 3.54 -8.60
N ARG A 29 -13.54 2.45 -7.87
CA ARG A 29 -14.12 1.13 -8.12
C ARG A 29 -15.53 1.04 -7.57
N TYR A 30 -16.45 0.55 -8.40
CA TYR A 30 -17.85 0.35 -8.02
C TYR A 30 -18.01 -0.67 -6.88
N ASP A 31 -17.14 -1.67 -6.81
CA ASP A 31 -17.13 -2.74 -5.80
C ASP A 31 -16.91 -2.21 -4.35
N PHE A 32 -16.24 -1.06 -4.24
CA PHE A 32 -15.95 -0.38 -2.98
C PHE A 32 -16.93 0.77 -2.70
N LYS A 33 -17.78 1.12 -3.66
CA LYS A 33 -18.79 2.17 -3.53
C LYS A 33 -19.85 1.73 -2.51
N GLY A 34 -19.85 2.34 -1.33
CA GLY A 34 -20.70 1.98 -0.19
C GLY A 34 -20.05 1.04 0.83
N SER A 35 -18.79 0.66 0.62
CA SER A 35 -17.98 -0.09 1.61
C SER A 35 -17.19 0.87 2.49
N ARG A 36 -16.97 0.54 3.76
CA ARG A 36 -16.04 1.24 4.68
C ARG A 36 -14.59 0.81 4.45
N ALA A 37 -14.23 0.50 3.21
CA ALA A 37 -12.85 0.13 2.90
C ALA A 37 -11.97 1.39 2.91
N SER A 38 -10.95 1.40 3.76
CA SER A 38 -9.97 2.48 3.83
C SER A 38 -8.56 1.91 3.93
N ILE A 39 -7.58 2.70 3.53
CA ILE A 39 -6.18 2.38 3.72
C ILE A 39 -5.48 3.63 4.26
N GLU A 40 -4.70 3.46 5.31
CA GLU A 40 -4.01 4.54 6.00
C GLU A 40 -2.55 4.17 6.21
N LEU A 41 -1.67 5.13 5.93
CA LEU A 41 -0.24 5.02 6.22
C LEU A 41 0.02 5.69 7.57
N GLY A 42 0.32 4.88 8.60
CA GLY A 42 0.76 5.35 9.91
C GLY A 42 2.28 5.55 9.98
N LYS A 43 2.77 5.97 11.15
CA LYS A 43 4.21 6.15 11.40
C LYS A 43 4.99 4.83 11.46
N ASP A 44 4.34 3.76 11.89
CA ASP A 44 4.96 2.44 12.11
C ASP A 44 4.47 1.36 11.11
N GLY A 45 3.56 1.69 10.19
CA GLY A 45 3.04 0.72 9.23
C GLY A 45 1.76 1.14 8.48
N ILE A 46 1.24 0.24 7.64
CA ILE A 46 0.03 0.44 6.84
C ILE A 46 -1.16 -0.26 7.51
N THR A 47 -2.26 0.46 7.69
CA THR A 47 -3.53 -0.10 8.18
C THR A 47 -4.51 -0.19 7.03
N VAL A 48 -5.07 -1.39 6.79
CA VAL A 48 -6.11 -1.61 5.79
C VAL A 48 -7.40 -2.00 6.51
N ILE A 49 -8.46 -1.25 6.28
CA ILE A 49 -9.81 -1.52 6.77
C ILE A 49 -10.64 -2.00 5.57
N GLY A 50 -11.39 -3.07 5.74
CA GLY A 50 -12.28 -3.60 4.72
C GLY A 50 -13.44 -4.34 5.36
N ASP A 51 -14.62 -4.26 4.76
CA ASP A 51 -15.82 -4.92 5.29
C ASP A 51 -15.81 -6.44 5.06
N ASP A 52 -14.97 -6.94 4.16
CA ASP A 52 -14.92 -8.35 3.77
C ASP A 52 -13.47 -8.76 3.45
N ILE A 53 -13.13 -10.03 3.69
CA ILE A 53 -11.83 -10.64 3.37
C ILE A 53 -11.51 -10.50 1.88
N ASN A 54 -12.49 -10.64 1.00
CA ASN A 54 -12.29 -10.49 -0.43
C ASN A 54 -11.87 -9.06 -0.80
N LYS A 55 -12.45 -8.07 -0.11
CA LYS A 55 -12.09 -6.66 -0.29
C LYS A 55 -10.70 -6.38 0.26
N LEU A 56 -10.37 -6.89 1.44
CA LEU A 56 -9.02 -6.79 2.02
C LEU A 56 -7.96 -7.37 1.07
N ASN A 57 -8.16 -8.58 0.57
CA ASN A 57 -7.24 -9.20 -0.40
C ASN A 57 -7.09 -8.35 -1.66
N THR A 58 -8.19 -7.81 -2.17
CA THR A 58 -8.15 -6.93 -3.35
C THR A 58 -7.35 -5.66 -3.08
N VAL A 59 -7.51 -5.02 -1.92
CA VAL A 59 -6.75 -3.81 -1.55
C VAL A 59 -5.26 -4.12 -1.39
N THR A 60 -4.92 -5.23 -0.73
CA THR A 60 -3.53 -5.67 -0.56
C THR A 60 -2.84 -5.97 -1.88
N GLU A 61 -3.55 -6.59 -2.84
CA GLU A 61 -3.01 -6.85 -4.17
C GLU A 61 -2.81 -5.55 -4.97
N ILE A 62 -3.75 -4.61 -4.92
CA ILE A 62 -3.59 -3.29 -5.56
C ILE A 62 -2.40 -2.56 -4.94
N LEU A 63 -2.26 -2.58 -3.61
CA LEU A 63 -1.14 -1.98 -2.89
C LEU A 63 0.20 -2.57 -3.35
N ARG A 64 0.34 -3.91 -3.39
CA ARG A 64 1.55 -4.58 -3.91
C ARG A 64 1.86 -4.16 -5.34
N ALA A 65 0.85 -4.13 -6.21
CA ALA A 65 1.04 -3.70 -7.61
C ALA A 65 1.51 -2.24 -7.72
N LYS A 66 1.04 -1.34 -6.84
CA LYS A 66 1.49 0.06 -6.80
C LYS A 66 2.91 0.20 -6.24
N LEU A 67 3.27 -0.58 -5.22
CA LEU A 67 4.61 -0.60 -4.65
C LEU A 67 5.65 -1.08 -5.67
N VAL A 68 5.39 -2.21 -6.34
CA VAL A 68 6.28 -2.74 -7.39
C VAL A 68 6.45 -1.74 -8.54
N ARG A 69 5.38 -1.06 -8.95
CA ARG A 69 5.46 0.00 -9.98
C ARG A 69 6.33 1.20 -9.59
N ARG A 70 6.53 1.43 -8.29
CA ARG A 70 7.39 2.50 -7.76
C ARG A 70 8.79 2.01 -7.38
N ASN A 71 9.17 0.80 -7.80
CA ASN A 71 10.41 0.14 -7.37
C ASN A 71 10.53 -0.02 -5.85
N LEU A 72 9.41 -0.06 -5.13
CA LEU A 72 9.39 -0.40 -3.71
C LEU A 72 9.27 -1.91 -3.58
N ASP A 73 10.17 -2.50 -2.79
CA ASP A 73 10.26 -3.94 -2.61
C ASP A 73 9.02 -4.45 -1.85
N PRO A 74 8.20 -5.36 -2.41
CA PRO A 74 6.99 -5.85 -1.74
C PRO A 74 7.27 -6.67 -0.46
N SER A 75 8.54 -6.92 -0.13
CA SER A 75 8.98 -7.47 1.16
C SER A 75 8.86 -6.47 2.33
N CYS A 76 8.57 -5.19 2.09
CA CYS A 76 8.38 -4.18 3.14
C CYS A 76 6.96 -4.16 3.75
N LEU A 77 6.13 -5.14 3.39
CA LEU A 77 4.71 -5.26 3.76
C LEU A 77 4.47 -6.35 4.81
#